data_AF-A0A8J8BJH2-F1
#
_entry.id   AF-A0A8J8BJH2-F1
#
_cell.length_a   1.000
_cell.length_b   1.000
_cell.length_c   1.000
_cell.angle_alpha   90.00
_cell.angle_beta   90.00
_cell.angle_gamma   90.00
#
_symmetry.space_group_name_H-M   'P 1'
#
loop_
_entity.id
_entity.type
_entity.pdbx_description
1 polymer ?
#
loop_
_entity_poly.entity_id
_entity_poly.type
_entity_poly.pdbx_seq_one_letter_code
_entity_poly.pdbx_strand_id
1 'polypeptide(L)'
;MRILAWILGVTLSTLSDWNQELDENMRPYRISDKRGTASKVTMESIRHIVDQARRIKEQGYRLRLKSFVTKLKEDLDLDLSRKTVQDILIANDLWRPQTRKKRPQFYQNLCQQIPNGVLSLDGSTMDVTVGDRVFTYNLELGVDVGSFCHTAFEITPTETSAAILSVLKQHQQAWGLPLGVIFDHGSANLGAPVTDFLHQQQIIILPAGPSNPKGNGSDEGAFSQLKQAIGDVHIDTSSAYALGESVLRMLVSLYTRMRNKMALRTPRPSPADHMQRPITAHEQDEQKARLLEFQARKAEDDTHRAKIDRLHHVIRYHNIRASSPELERAKVCLKAYDQEALIKTEEAFLRAVNRDQNRCNLAYFFGILKNIQQELDDQRYREYCQEHYSYQIHLEKQRLQEEPQSSGQTSVTQVVELMLIAIGLGQDFLRNSALNRCKRRIEELLSSVQYIGPLLKSFQEALGARKDIDVKQKEQAFTHIERLINETAAA
;
A
#
# COMPACT_ATOMS: atom_id res chain seq x y z
N MET A 1 -30.82 -30.76 11.86
CA MET A 1 -30.02 -29.55 11.55
C MET A 1 -29.05 -29.15 12.66
N ARG A 2 -29.48 -28.82 13.89
CA ARG A 2 -28.55 -28.35 14.96
C ARG A 2 -27.47 -29.36 15.39
N ILE A 3 -27.85 -30.62 15.57
CA ILE A 3 -26.92 -31.70 15.95
C ILE A 3 -25.93 -31.99 14.81
N LEU A 4 -26.40 -31.98 13.56
CA LEU A 4 -25.57 -32.17 12.35
C LEU A 4 -24.55 -31.03 12.15
N ALA A 5 -24.96 -29.77 12.36
CA ALA A 5 -24.06 -28.62 12.29
C ALA A 5 -22.94 -28.67 13.34
N TRP A 6 -23.25 -29.16 14.55
CA TRP A 6 -22.27 -29.35 15.62
C TRP A 6 -21.28 -30.51 15.32
N ILE A 7 -21.77 -31.63 14.79
CA ILE A 7 -20.93 -32.78 14.42
C ILE A 7 -20.00 -32.46 13.24
N LEU A 8 -20.45 -31.64 12.28
CA LEU A 8 -19.70 -31.30 11.07
C LEU A 8 -18.84 -30.02 11.19
N GLY A 9 -18.90 -29.31 12.31
CA GLY A 9 -18.11 -28.09 12.54
C GLY A 9 -18.46 -26.91 11.64
N VAL A 10 -19.66 -26.90 11.05
CA VAL A 10 -20.14 -25.87 10.12
C VAL A 10 -21.32 -25.13 10.71
N THR A 11 -21.44 -23.83 10.37
CA THR A 11 -22.50 -23.00 10.95
C THR A 11 -23.89 -23.43 10.48
N LEU A 12 -24.90 -23.22 11.32
CA LEU A 12 -26.29 -23.56 10.94
C LEU A 12 -26.76 -22.83 9.69
N SER A 13 -26.26 -21.62 9.42
CA SER A 13 -26.63 -20.88 8.21
C SER A 13 -26.05 -21.59 6.99
N THR A 14 -24.77 -21.95 7.01
CA THR A 14 -24.12 -22.69 5.92
C THR A 14 -24.85 -24.00 5.61
N LEU A 15 -25.26 -24.75 6.64
CA LEU A 15 -26.03 -25.99 6.44
C LEU A 15 -27.43 -25.73 5.87
N SER A 16 -28.07 -24.64 6.29
CA SER A 16 -29.37 -24.22 5.78
C SER A 16 -29.30 -23.75 4.32
N ASP A 17 -28.22 -23.04 3.96
CA ASP A 17 -27.99 -22.52 2.62
C ASP A 17 -27.73 -23.69 1.65
N TRP A 18 -26.89 -24.66 2.03
CA TRP A 18 -26.67 -25.86 1.22
C TRP A 18 -27.94 -26.69 1.02
N ASN A 19 -28.80 -26.78 2.04
CA ASN A 19 -30.08 -27.48 1.96
C ASN A 19 -31.12 -26.75 1.08
N GLN A 20 -30.90 -25.48 0.75
CA GLN A 20 -31.79 -24.69 -0.12
C GLN A 20 -31.23 -24.50 -1.52
N GLU A 21 -29.90 -24.51 -1.67
CA GLU A 21 -29.21 -24.20 -2.92
C GLU A 21 -28.75 -25.42 -3.70
N LEU A 22 -28.70 -26.61 -3.09
CA LEU A 22 -28.27 -27.86 -3.71
C LEU A 22 -29.37 -28.94 -3.69
N ASP A 23 -29.46 -29.74 -4.74
CA ASP A 23 -30.35 -30.90 -4.80
C ASP A 23 -29.85 -32.11 -3.99
N GLU A 24 -30.64 -33.18 -3.94
CA GLU A 24 -30.31 -34.42 -3.23
C GLU A 24 -29.00 -35.08 -3.72
N ASN A 25 -28.47 -34.66 -4.88
CA ASN A 25 -27.20 -35.09 -5.45
C ASN A 25 -26.11 -34.01 -5.38
N MET A 26 -26.28 -32.98 -4.54
CA MET A 26 -25.36 -31.86 -4.34
C MET A 26 -25.17 -30.96 -5.59
N ARG A 27 -26.18 -30.83 -6.45
CA ARG A 27 -26.13 -29.97 -7.64
C ARG A 27 -26.84 -28.63 -7.41
N PRO A 28 -26.27 -27.48 -7.81
CA PRO A 28 -26.87 -26.18 -7.55
C PRO A 28 -28.18 -25.92 -8.31
N TYR A 29 -29.20 -25.42 -7.63
CA TYR A 29 -30.48 -25.00 -8.23
C TYR A 29 -30.39 -23.66 -9.00
N ARG A 30 -29.39 -22.81 -8.71
CA ARG A 30 -29.16 -21.52 -9.39
C ARG A 30 -27.66 -21.23 -9.57
N ILE A 31 -27.22 -21.08 -10.81
CA ILE A 31 -25.91 -20.53 -11.16
C ILE A 31 -26.08 -19.03 -11.38
N SER A 32 -25.71 -18.18 -10.41
CA SER A 32 -25.61 -16.73 -10.64
C SER A 32 -24.15 -16.31 -10.72
N ASP A 33 -23.58 -16.35 -11.93
CA ASP A 33 -22.28 -15.71 -12.18
C ASP A 33 -22.37 -14.75 -13.37
N LYS A 34 -22.39 -13.45 -13.08
CA LYS A 34 -22.20 -12.36 -14.06
C LYS A 34 -20.80 -11.74 -13.95
N ARG A 35 -19.83 -12.41 -13.31
CA ARG A 35 -18.41 -12.01 -13.43
C ARG A 35 -17.90 -12.39 -14.83
N GLY A 36 -17.33 -11.44 -15.56
CA GLY A 36 -16.74 -11.66 -16.90
C GLY A 36 -17.48 -11.04 -18.09
N THR A 37 -18.52 -10.21 -17.88
CA THR A 37 -19.33 -9.59 -18.95
C THR A 37 -18.80 -8.26 -19.50
N ALA A 38 -17.52 -7.92 -19.28
CA ALA A 38 -16.91 -6.80 -20.01
C ALA A 38 -16.59 -7.24 -21.44
N SER A 39 -17.12 -6.53 -22.44
CA SER A 39 -16.84 -6.77 -23.85
C SER A 39 -15.33 -6.89 -24.08
N LYS A 40 -14.88 -8.00 -24.68
CA LYS A 40 -13.46 -8.19 -25.00
C LYS A 40 -13.01 -7.06 -25.93
N VAL A 41 -11.89 -6.42 -25.61
CA VAL A 41 -11.32 -5.36 -26.47
C VAL A 41 -10.84 -6.00 -27.78
N THR A 42 -11.45 -5.62 -28.91
CA THR A 42 -11.04 -6.08 -30.24
C THR A 42 -10.17 -5.03 -30.94
N MET A 43 -9.42 -5.46 -31.97
CA MET A 43 -8.62 -4.54 -32.80
C MET A 43 -9.46 -3.48 -33.50
N GLU A 44 -10.69 -3.83 -33.86
CA GLU A 44 -11.65 -2.90 -34.45
C GLU A 44 -12.07 -1.83 -33.45
N SER A 45 -12.37 -2.22 -32.20
CA SER A 45 -12.65 -1.27 -31.11
C SER A 45 -11.47 -0.33 -30.86
N ILE A 46 -10.23 -0.84 -30.83
CA ILE A 46 -9.02 -0.02 -30.67
C ILE A 46 -8.90 1.00 -31.80
N ARG A 47 -9.03 0.56 -33.07
CA ARG A 47 -8.98 1.43 -34.25
C ARG A 47 -10.00 2.57 -34.15
N HIS A 48 -11.26 2.24 -33.88
CA HIS A 48 -12.32 3.24 -33.80
C HIS A 48 -12.08 4.27 -32.70
N ILE A 49 -11.57 3.85 -31.55
CA ILE A 49 -11.23 4.75 -30.44
C ILE A 49 -10.09 5.70 -30.85
N VAL A 50 -9.04 5.19 -31.50
CA VAL A 50 -7.88 5.97 -31.94
C VAL A 50 -8.28 6.99 -33.00
N ASP A 51 -9.04 6.59 -34.01
CA ASP A 51 -9.46 7.47 -35.11
C ASP A 51 -10.35 8.61 -34.60
N GLN A 52 -11.30 8.31 -33.72
CA GLN A 52 -12.16 9.35 -33.13
C GLN A 52 -11.36 10.33 -32.28
N ALA A 53 -10.40 9.84 -31.48
CA ALA A 53 -9.57 10.71 -30.67
C ALA A 53 -8.58 11.55 -31.50
N ARG A 54 -8.06 11.04 -32.62
CA ARG A 54 -7.24 11.81 -33.58
C ARG A 54 -8.05 12.94 -34.19
N ARG A 55 -9.26 12.67 -34.69
CA ARG A 55 -10.16 13.68 -35.25
C ARG A 55 -10.42 14.83 -34.28
N ILE A 56 -10.69 14.52 -33.01
CA ILE A 56 -10.93 15.54 -31.98
C ILE A 56 -9.68 16.41 -31.76
N LYS A 57 -8.48 15.81 -31.75
CA LYS A 57 -7.22 16.55 -31.61
C LYS A 57 -6.88 17.39 -32.84
N GLU A 58 -7.10 16.87 -34.05
CA GLU A 58 -6.88 17.58 -35.32
C GLU A 58 -7.80 18.80 -35.46
N GLN A 59 -9.01 18.73 -34.90
CA GLN A 59 -9.94 19.86 -34.80
C GLN A 59 -9.56 20.88 -33.71
N GLY A 60 -8.44 20.69 -32.99
CA GLY A 60 -7.95 21.60 -31.96
C GLY A 60 -8.67 21.49 -30.60
N TYR A 61 -9.58 20.53 -30.43
CA TYR A 61 -10.34 20.39 -29.19
C TYR A 61 -9.59 19.59 -28.12
N ARG A 62 -9.73 20.00 -26.87
CA ARG A 62 -9.19 19.25 -25.72
C ARG A 62 -10.04 18.00 -25.46
N LEU A 63 -9.42 16.84 -25.56
CA LEU A 63 -10.06 15.56 -25.23
C LEU A 63 -10.41 15.53 -23.73
N ARG A 64 -11.66 15.20 -23.39
CA ARG A 64 -12.14 15.04 -22.00
C ARG A 64 -12.59 13.60 -21.82
N LEU A 65 -11.82 12.82 -21.05
CA LEU A 65 -11.98 11.36 -20.95
C LEU A 65 -13.42 10.91 -20.58
N LYS A 66 -14.09 11.60 -19.65
CA LYS A 66 -15.47 11.25 -19.26
C LYS A 66 -16.45 11.39 -20.44
N SER A 67 -16.44 12.55 -21.10
CA SER A 67 -17.32 12.83 -22.24
C SER A 67 -16.99 11.99 -23.46
N PHE A 68 -15.69 11.70 -23.67
CA PHE A 68 -15.23 10.87 -24.77
C PHE A 68 -15.70 9.40 -24.63
N VAL A 69 -15.63 8.82 -23.42
CA VAL A 69 -16.14 7.46 -23.17
C VAL A 69 -17.65 7.38 -23.38
N THR A 70 -18.41 8.39 -22.93
CA THR A 70 -19.86 8.47 -23.19
C THR A 70 -20.16 8.49 -24.69
N LYS A 71 -19.42 9.31 -25.46
CA LYS A 71 -19.58 9.39 -26.91
C LYS A 71 -19.23 8.07 -27.63
N LEU A 72 -18.21 7.34 -27.17
CA LEU A 72 -17.88 6.02 -27.73
C LEU A 72 -18.98 4.98 -27.47
N LYS A 73 -19.65 5.06 -26.32
CA LYS A 73 -20.78 4.19 -26.00
C LYS A 73 -22.01 4.51 -26.85
N GLU A 74 -22.28 5.80 -27.09
CA GLU A 74 -23.43 6.27 -27.86
C GLU A 74 -23.24 6.09 -29.38
N ASP A 75 -22.07 6.42 -29.93
CA ASP A 75 -21.84 6.46 -31.37
C ASP A 75 -21.36 5.11 -31.96
N LEU A 76 -20.76 4.24 -31.13
CA LEU A 76 -20.06 3.03 -31.59
C LEU A 76 -20.45 1.76 -30.81
N ASP A 77 -21.41 1.85 -29.89
CA ASP A 77 -21.86 0.75 -29.01
C ASP A 77 -20.71 0.03 -28.26
N LEU A 78 -19.62 0.77 -27.99
CA LEU A 78 -18.46 0.25 -27.28
C LEU A 78 -18.64 0.38 -25.77
N ASP A 79 -19.15 -0.66 -25.10
CA ASP A 79 -19.30 -0.70 -23.64
C ASP A 79 -17.98 -1.04 -22.93
N LEU A 80 -16.98 -0.16 -23.08
CA LEU A 80 -15.68 -0.28 -22.44
C LEU A 80 -15.56 0.61 -21.19
N SER A 81 -14.81 0.11 -20.20
CA SER A 81 -14.56 0.88 -18.99
C SER A 81 -13.75 2.16 -19.29
N ARG A 82 -14.00 3.21 -18.51
CA ARG A 82 -13.24 4.48 -18.61
C ARG A 82 -11.72 4.27 -18.53
N LYS A 83 -11.28 3.31 -17.72
CA LYS A 83 -9.86 2.96 -17.57
C LYS A 83 -9.32 2.36 -18.86
N THR A 84 -10.05 1.40 -19.45
CA THR A 84 -9.67 0.75 -20.71
C THR A 84 -9.53 1.75 -21.86
N VAL A 85 -10.47 2.68 -21.99
CA VAL A 85 -10.40 3.74 -23.00
C VAL A 85 -9.20 4.66 -22.74
N GLN A 86 -8.93 5.02 -21.47
CA GLN A 86 -7.75 5.81 -21.12
C GLN A 86 -6.45 5.10 -21.52
N ASP A 87 -6.35 3.81 -21.24
CA ASP A 87 -5.17 3.00 -21.58
C ASP A 87 -4.97 2.95 -23.11
N ILE A 88 -6.03 2.74 -23.91
CA ILE A 88 -5.96 2.78 -25.39
C ILE A 88 -5.48 4.15 -25.90
N LEU A 89 -5.94 5.25 -25.28
CA LEU A 89 -5.51 6.59 -25.69
C LEU A 89 -4.05 6.88 -25.32
N ILE A 90 -3.60 6.42 -24.15
CA ILE A 90 -2.19 6.53 -23.75
C ILE A 90 -1.32 5.72 -24.72
N ALA A 91 -1.77 4.53 -25.13
CA ALA A 91 -1.06 3.64 -26.05
C ALA A 91 -0.79 4.24 -27.43
N ASN A 92 -1.63 5.17 -27.86
CA ASN A 92 -1.57 5.75 -29.21
C ASN A 92 -1.16 7.23 -29.17
N ASP A 93 -0.55 7.68 -28.06
CA ASP A 93 -0.04 9.04 -27.83
C ASP A 93 -1.13 10.14 -27.84
N LEU A 94 -2.36 9.72 -27.55
CA LEU A 94 -3.54 10.58 -27.53
C LEU A 94 -3.83 11.12 -26.12
N TRP A 95 -3.20 10.58 -25.08
CA TRP A 95 -3.38 11.00 -23.69
C TRP A 95 -2.09 10.94 -22.87
N ARG A 96 -1.95 11.79 -21.84
CA ARG A 96 -0.77 11.77 -20.95
C ARG A 96 -0.98 10.81 -19.77
N PRO A 97 0.01 9.96 -19.43
CA PRO A 97 0.00 9.10 -18.24
C PRO A 97 0.05 9.90 -16.92
N GLN A 98 -0.58 9.39 -15.83
CA GLN A 98 -0.48 9.96 -14.47
C GLN A 98 -0.89 8.95 -13.37
N THR A 99 -0.05 8.73 -12.33
CA THR A 99 -0.26 7.75 -11.23
C THR A 99 -0.56 8.38 -9.83
N ARG A 100 -1.12 7.63 -8.85
CA ARG A 100 -1.60 8.12 -7.50
C ARG A 100 -0.77 7.59 -6.29
N LYS A 101 -0.71 8.30 -5.13
CA LYS A 101 0.09 7.97 -3.89
C LYS A 101 -0.73 7.49 -2.63
N LYS A 102 -0.16 6.68 -1.69
CA LYS A 102 -0.78 6.07 -0.42
C LYS A 102 0.07 6.20 0.91
N ARG A 103 -0.46 5.93 2.15
CA ARG A 103 0.16 6.12 3.53
C ARG A 103 -0.02 4.95 4.60
N PRO A 104 0.78 4.79 5.72
CA PRO A 104 0.78 3.60 6.70
C PRO A 104 0.67 3.80 8.28
N GLN A 105 0.58 2.68 9.09
CA GLN A 105 0.16 2.42 10.53
C GLN A 105 1.27 1.91 11.55
N PHE A 106 1.43 2.44 12.80
CA PHE A 106 2.46 1.95 13.80
C PHE A 106 2.13 1.98 15.34
N TYR A 107 0.96 2.42 15.84
CA TYR A 107 0.79 2.81 17.28
C TYR A 107 0.18 1.77 18.29
N GLN A 108 0.36 0.45 18.15
CA GLN A 108 -0.48 -0.55 18.88
C GLN A 108 0.08 -1.26 20.16
N ASN A 109 1.32 -1.03 20.65
CA ASN A 109 1.95 -1.96 21.64
C ASN A 109 2.10 -1.51 23.12
N LEU A 110 1.42 -0.46 23.61
CA LEU A 110 1.55 0.00 25.02
C LEU A 110 0.28 -0.11 25.89
N CYS A 111 -0.88 -0.55 25.36
CA CYS A 111 -2.19 -0.42 26.03
C CYS A 111 -2.82 -1.73 26.57
N GLN A 112 -2.06 -2.67 27.17
CA GLN A 112 -2.63 -3.96 27.64
C GLN A 112 -2.05 -4.50 28.97
N GLN A 113 -2.42 -3.92 30.12
CA GLN A 113 -2.19 -4.53 31.46
C GLN A 113 -3.49 -4.64 32.27
N ILE A 114 -3.54 -5.46 33.33
CA ILE A 114 -4.77 -5.85 34.05
C ILE A 114 -5.53 -4.65 34.68
N PRO A 115 -6.87 -4.72 34.82
CA PRO A 115 -7.64 -3.68 35.53
C PRO A 115 -7.21 -3.56 37.00
N ASN A 116 -7.22 -2.34 37.52
CA ASN A 116 -6.75 -1.99 38.87
C ASN A 116 -5.28 -2.36 39.13
N GLY A 117 -4.49 -2.55 38.07
CA GLY A 117 -3.05 -2.82 38.17
C GLY A 117 -2.26 -1.54 38.42
N VAL A 118 -2.47 -0.53 37.56
CA VAL A 118 -1.78 0.75 37.66
C VAL A 118 -2.80 1.88 37.51
N LEU A 119 -2.81 2.81 38.46
CA LEU A 119 -3.64 4.01 38.40
C LEU A 119 -2.81 5.20 37.92
N SER A 120 -3.28 5.84 36.87
CA SER A 120 -2.78 7.12 36.37
C SER A 120 -3.48 8.23 37.16
N LEU A 121 -2.73 9.23 37.64
CA LEU A 121 -3.28 10.45 38.21
C LEU A 121 -2.68 11.68 37.51
N ASP A 122 -3.54 12.63 37.14
CA ASP A 122 -3.13 13.92 36.59
C ASP A 122 -4.20 15.00 36.79
N GLY A 123 -3.77 16.26 36.73
CA GLY A 123 -4.60 17.44 36.85
C GLY A 123 -4.69 18.21 35.54
N SER A 124 -5.86 18.74 35.21
CA SER A 124 -6.00 19.62 34.05
C SER A 124 -6.94 20.78 34.28
N THR A 125 -6.54 21.95 33.76
CA THR A 125 -7.38 23.14 33.80
C THR A 125 -8.54 23.05 32.82
N MET A 126 -9.71 23.51 33.26
CA MET A 126 -10.97 23.53 32.51
C MET A 126 -11.64 24.89 32.67
N ASP A 127 -11.91 25.55 31.54
CA ASP A 127 -12.60 26.84 31.50
C ASP A 127 -14.09 26.65 31.22
N VAL A 128 -14.93 27.33 32.01
CA VAL A 128 -16.39 27.34 31.87
C VAL A 128 -16.85 28.79 31.70
N THR A 129 -17.46 29.07 30.55
CA THR A 129 -18.04 30.40 30.27
C THR A 129 -19.50 30.43 30.71
N VAL A 130 -19.87 31.36 31.59
CA VAL A 130 -21.23 31.57 32.08
C VAL A 130 -21.64 33.02 31.83
N GLY A 131 -22.54 33.24 30.88
CA GLY A 131 -22.77 34.56 30.29
C GLY A 131 -21.46 35.12 29.71
N ASP A 132 -21.05 36.30 30.19
CA ASP A 132 -19.82 36.98 29.74
C ASP A 132 -18.58 36.71 30.63
N ARG A 133 -18.70 35.80 31.61
CA ARG A 133 -17.61 35.50 32.57
C ARG A 133 -17.01 34.13 32.29
N VAL A 134 -15.69 34.03 32.39
CA VAL A 134 -14.93 32.77 32.31
C VAL A 134 -14.48 32.37 33.70
N PHE A 135 -14.76 31.13 34.09
CA PHE A 135 -14.31 30.52 35.33
C PHE A 135 -13.35 29.37 35.02
N THR A 136 -12.14 29.42 35.57
CA THR A 136 -11.14 28.36 35.42
C THR A 136 -11.12 27.48 36.66
N TYR A 137 -11.20 26.16 36.44
CA TYR A 137 -11.12 25.14 37.47
C TYR A 137 -9.97 24.18 37.18
N ASN A 138 -9.46 23.52 38.22
CA ASN A 138 -8.59 22.36 38.10
C ASN A 138 -9.42 21.09 38.31
N LEU A 139 -9.32 20.15 37.37
CA LEU A 139 -9.93 18.82 37.48
C LEU A 139 -8.78 17.82 37.67
N GLU A 140 -8.73 17.22 38.86
CA GLU A 140 -7.91 16.02 39.10
C GLU A 140 -8.70 14.80 38.64
N LEU A 141 -8.04 13.89 37.93
CA LEU A 141 -8.65 12.69 37.40
C LEU A 141 -7.81 11.47 37.74
N GLY A 142 -8.47 10.38 38.13
CA GLY A 142 -7.86 9.08 38.27
C GLY A 142 -8.33 8.11 37.19
N VAL A 143 -7.38 7.62 36.39
CA VAL A 143 -7.65 6.71 35.27
C VAL A 143 -6.90 5.41 35.46
N ASP A 144 -7.63 4.31 35.58
CA ASP A 144 -7.00 2.99 35.62
C ASP A 144 -6.34 2.71 34.27
N VAL A 145 -5.02 2.54 34.25
CA VAL A 145 -4.23 2.38 33.02
C VAL A 145 -4.61 1.09 32.29
N GLY A 146 -4.99 0.05 33.02
CA GLY A 146 -5.32 -1.26 32.46
C GLY A 146 -6.64 -1.29 31.70
N SER A 147 -7.68 -0.69 32.27
CA SER A 147 -9.03 -0.64 31.67
C SER A 147 -9.37 0.68 30.98
N PHE A 148 -8.55 1.72 31.16
CA PHE A 148 -8.83 3.10 30.77
C PHE A 148 -10.10 3.67 31.44
N CYS A 149 -10.54 3.07 32.54
CA CYS A 149 -11.72 3.52 33.26
C CYS A 149 -11.40 4.81 34.03
N HIS A 150 -12.21 5.85 33.86
CA HIS A 150 -12.19 7.02 34.75
C HIS A 150 -12.85 6.61 36.07
N THR A 151 -12.05 6.45 37.12
CA THR A 151 -12.46 5.77 38.35
C THR A 151 -12.79 6.72 39.50
N ALA A 152 -12.19 7.91 39.50
CA ALA A 152 -12.43 8.97 40.49
C ALA A 152 -12.01 10.32 39.91
N PHE A 153 -12.54 11.41 40.47
CA PHE A 153 -12.17 12.78 40.09
C PHE A 153 -12.38 13.74 41.26
N GLU A 154 -11.75 14.91 41.19
CA GLU A 154 -11.96 16.01 42.13
C GLU A 154 -11.87 17.35 41.38
N ILE A 155 -12.75 18.31 41.70
CA ILE A 155 -12.73 19.65 41.08
C ILE A 155 -12.38 20.67 42.13
N THR A 156 -11.26 21.37 41.93
CA THR A 156 -10.76 22.40 42.83
C THR A 156 -10.43 23.68 42.07
N PRO A 157 -10.26 24.83 42.74
CA PRO A 157 -9.78 26.05 42.08
C PRO A 157 -8.32 25.93 41.58
N THR A 158 -7.49 25.12 42.24
CA THR A 158 -6.07 24.91 41.92
C THR A 158 -5.64 23.47 42.22
N GLU A 159 -4.53 23.03 41.63
CA GLU A 159 -3.89 21.73 41.90
C GLU A 159 -3.44 21.63 43.37
N THR A 160 -3.81 20.54 44.06
CA THR A 160 -3.44 20.33 45.48
C THR A 160 -3.26 18.86 45.83
N SER A 161 -2.34 18.54 46.74
CA SER A 161 -2.13 17.16 47.25
C SER A 161 -3.39 16.59 47.92
N ALA A 162 -4.25 17.44 48.48
CA ALA A 162 -5.52 17.01 49.08
C ALA A 162 -6.51 16.49 48.02
N ALA A 163 -6.55 17.12 46.85
CA ALA A 163 -7.39 16.69 45.74
C ALA A 163 -6.93 15.32 45.20
N ILE A 164 -5.61 15.12 45.06
CA ILE A 164 -5.03 13.83 44.67
C ILE A 164 -5.36 12.73 45.69
N LEU A 165 -5.25 13.03 46.99
CA LEU A 165 -5.62 12.08 48.03
C LEU A 165 -7.13 11.78 48.04
N SER A 166 -7.97 12.76 47.71
CA SER A 166 -9.42 12.56 47.51
C SER A 166 -9.66 11.55 46.40
N VAL A 167 -9.04 11.75 45.23
CA VAL A 167 -9.15 10.84 44.08
C VAL A 167 -8.70 9.42 44.44
N LEU A 168 -7.56 9.27 45.13
CA LEU A 168 -7.06 7.97 45.61
C LEU A 168 -8.03 7.27 46.56
N LYS A 169 -8.61 7.99 47.52
CA LYS A 169 -9.58 7.45 48.48
C LYS A 169 -10.90 7.08 47.82
N GLN A 170 -11.40 7.92 46.92
CA GLN A 170 -12.60 7.64 46.14
C GLN A 170 -12.41 6.37 45.28
N HIS A 171 -11.27 6.25 44.61
CA HIS A 171 -10.89 5.05 43.87
C HIS A 171 -10.86 3.83 44.79
N GLN A 172 -10.15 3.92 45.93
CA GLN A 172 -10.04 2.84 46.90
C GLN A 172 -11.40 2.37 47.40
N GLN A 173 -12.30 3.29 47.72
CA GLN A 173 -13.63 2.98 48.24
C GLN A 173 -14.48 2.23 47.21
N ALA A 174 -14.36 2.58 45.93
CA ALA A 174 -15.16 2.00 44.86
C ALA A 174 -14.55 0.71 44.27
N TRP A 175 -13.22 0.60 44.21
CA TRP A 175 -12.52 -0.42 43.40
C TRP A 175 -11.41 -1.17 44.16
N GLY A 176 -11.04 -0.74 45.37
CA GLY A 176 -9.92 -1.29 46.14
C GLY A 176 -8.58 -0.60 45.85
N LEU A 177 -7.49 -1.11 46.43
CA LEU A 177 -6.16 -0.52 46.27
C LEU A 177 -5.53 -0.93 44.92
N PRO A 178 -4.98 0.00 44.14
CA PRO A 178 -4.20 -0.33 42.95
C PRO A 178 -2.82 -0.89 43.34
N LEU A 179 -2.20 -1.70 42.47
CA LEU A 179 -0.87 -2.27 42.74
C LEU A 179 0.25 -1.23 42.55
N GLY A 180 0.05 -0.28 41.65
CA GLY A 180 0.96 0.83 41.43
C GLY A 180 0.24 2.10 40.99
N VAL A 181 0.95 3.22 41.11
CA VAL A 181 0.46 4.54 40.68
C VAL A 181 1.53 5.19 39.81
N ILE A 182 1.07 5.91 38.79
CA ILE A 182 1.91 6.79 37.97
C ILE A 182 1.31 8.19 37.96
N PHE A 183 2.18 9.18 38.12
CA PHE A 183 1.88 10.60 37.99
C PHE A 183 3.16 11.32 37.58
N ASP A 184 3.03 12.54 37.09
CA ASP A 184 4.17 13.37 36.75
C ASP A 184 4.93 13.86 38.00
N HIS A 185 6.10 14.46 37.81
CA HIS A 185 6.89 15.01 38.93
C HIS A 185 6.36 16.38 39.43
N GLY A 186 5.05 16.63 39.32
CA GLY A 186 4.39 17.80 39.88
C GLY A 186 4.55 17.88 41.40
N SER A 187 4.68 19.10 41.92
CA SER A 187 4.89 19.34 43.35
C SER A 187 3.73 18.88 44.25
N ALA A 188 2.50 18.81 43.71
CA ALA A 188 1.34 18.31 44.44
C ALA A 188 1.34 16.77 44.53
N ASN A 189 1.79 16.10 43.47
CA ASN A 189 1.87 14.64 43.33
C ASN A 189 2.94 14.00 44.25
N LEU A 190 4.04 14.73 44.50
CA LEU A 190 5.12 14.29 45.39
C LEU A 190 4.97 14.79 46.84
N GLY A 191 3.83 15.40 47.19
CA GLY A 191 3.57 15.88 48.55
C GLY A 191 3.70 14.75 49.58
N ALA A 192 4.30 15.03 50.74
CA ALA A 192 4.49 14.05 51.81
C ALA A 192 3.21 13.26 52.16
N PRO A 193 2.01 13.87 52.23
CA PRO A 193 0.77 13.13 52.51
C PRO A 193 0.41 12.07 51.47
N VAL A 194 0.74 12.30 50.19
CA VAL A 194 0.46 11.36 49.09
C VAL A 194 1.49 10.22 49.12
N THR A 195 2.77 10.55 49.24
CA THR A 195 3.86 9.58 49.31
C THR A 195 3.73 8.67 50.53
N ASP A 196 3.40 9.22 51.70
CA ASP A 196 3.17 8.46 52.94
C ASP A 196 2.00 7.49 52.78
N PHE A 197 0.89 7.94 52.20
CA PHE A 197 -0.27 7.10 51.94
C PHE A 197 0.09 5.92 51.02
N LEU A 198 0.79 6.18 49.92
CA LEU A 198 1.18 5.14 48.96
C LEU A 198 2.12 4.11 49.60
N HIS A 199 3.11 4.55 50.38
CA HIS A 199 4.02 3.64 51.10
C HIS A 199 3.30 2.80 52.15
N GLN A 200 2.40 3.41 52.94
CA GLN A 200 1.62 2.71 53.96
C GLN A 200 0.75 1.62 53.35
N GLN A 201 0.16 1.89 52.18
CA GLN A 201 -0.68 0.94 51.44
C GLN A 201 0.14 -0.03 50.55
N GLN A 202 1.47 0.03 50.60
CA GLN A 202 2.39 -0.77 49.78
C GLN A 202 2.16 -0.63 48.25
N ILE A 203 1.68 0.54 47.83
CA ILE A 203 1.45 0.85 46.42
C ILE A 203 2.76 1.28 45.78
N ILE A 204 3.12 0.64 44.66
CA ILE A 204 4.38 0.91 43.97
C ILE A 204 4.27 2.21 43.18
N ILE A 205 5.11 3.20 43.50
CA ILE A 205 5.23 4.42 42.70
C ILE A 205 6.08 4.12 41.47
N LEU A 206 5.49 4.27 40.29
CA LEU A 206 6.15 4.06 39.01
C LEU A 206 6.69 5.40 38.48
N PRO A 207 7.96 5.46 38.01
CA PRO A 207 8.55 6.71 37.54
C PRO A 207 7.97 7.12 36.17
N ALA A 208 7.35 8.29 36.08
CA ALA A 208 7.14 8.98 34.81
C ALA A 208 8.47 9.60 34.36
N GLY A 209 8.98 9.25 33.18
CA GLY A 209 10.31 9.73 32.74
C GLY A 209 10.41 11.27 32.70
N PRO A 210 11.54 11.87 33.11
CA PRO A 210 11.67 13.33 33.18
C PRO A 210 11.53 13.98 31.81
N SER A 211 10.71 15.04 31.72
CA SER A 211 10.40 15.78 30.48
C SER A 211 9.82 14.92 29.34
N ASN A 212 9.09 13.87 29.68
CA ASN A 212 8.47 12.96 28.71
C ASN A 212 6.95 12.85 28.97
N PRO A 213 6.12 13.73 28.38
CA PRO A 213 4.65 13.75 28.61
C PRO A 213 3.96 12.40 28.36
N LYS A 214 4.59 11.49 27.62
CA LYS A 214 4.09 10.14 27.36
C LYS A 214 4.07 9.20 28.56
N GLY A 215 4.75 9.52 29.67
CA GLY A 215 4.76 8.69 30.88
C GLY A 215 3.40 8.61 31.58
N ASN A 216 2.64 9.72 31.58
CA ASN A 216 1.29 9.83 32.12
C ASN A 216 0.21 9.84 31.02
N GLY A 217 0.54 9.24 29.86
CA GLY A 217 -0.26 9.39 28.64
C GLY A 217 -1.70 8.86 28.73
N SER A 218 -2.01 8.06 29.74
CA SER A 218 -3.38 7.60 30.01
C SER A 218 -4.26 8.75 30.48
N ASP A 219 -3.79 9.57 31.43
CA ASP A 219 -4.55 10.74 31.86
C ASP A 219 -4.50 11.88 30.87
N GLU A 220 -3.34 12.18 30.28
CA GLU A 220 -3.27 13.20 29.22
C GLU A 220 -4.21 12.83 28.05
N GLY A 221 -4.26 11.54 27.71
CA GLY A 221 -5.19 10.98 26.74
C GLY A 221 -6.63 11.08 27.20
N ALA A 222 -6.93 10.82 28.48
CA ALA A 222 -8.25 10.94 29.05
C ALA A 222 -8.74 12.39 29.07
N PHE A 223 -7.92 13.34 29.50
CA PHE A 223 -8.21 14.77 29.45
C PHE A 223 -8.37 15.27 28.03
N SER A 224 -7.50 14.86 27.10
CA SER A 224 -7.67 15.21 25.69
C SER A 224 -8.98 14.65 25.13
N GLN A 225 -9.35 13.41 25.49
CA GLN A 225 -10.62 12.82 25.06
C GLN A 225 -11.82 13.52 25.69
N LEU A 226 -11.73 13.89 26.97
CA LEU A 226 -12.75 14.62 27.71
C LEU A 226 -12.96 16.02 27.12
N LYS A 227 -11.89 16.80 26.96
CA LYS A 227 -11.91 18.14 26.33
C LYS A 227 -12.42 18.09 24.90
N GLN A 228 -12.02 17.09 24.11
CA GLN A 228 -12.56 16.88 22.77
C GLN A 228 -14.05 16.50 22.79
N ALA A 229 -14.47 15.69 23.77
CA ALA A 229 -15.85 15.23 23.88
C ALA A 229 -16.79 16.34 24.34
N ILE A 230 -16.38 17.13 25.34
CA ILE A 230 -17.16 18.23 25.89
C ILE A 230 -17.10 19.44 24.95
N GLY A 231 -15.92 19.82 24.46
CA GLY A 231 -15.71 21.07 23.72
C GLY A 231 -15.79 22.31 24.63
N ASP A 232 -15.90 23.49 24.04
CA ASP A 232 -16.01 24.73 24.82
C ASP A 232 -17.34 24.74 25.59
N VAL A 233 -17.25 24.92 26.92
CA VAL A 233 -18.42 24.97 27.79
C VAL A 233 -18.93 26.41 27.86
N HIS A 234 -20.02 26.69 27.15
CA HIS A 234 -20.69 27.98 27.17
C HIS A 234 -22.14 27.84 27.67
N ILE A 235 -22.43 28.53 28.77
CA ILE A 235 -23.74 28.55 29.44
C ILE A 235 -24.34 29.94 29.27
N ASP A 236 -25.32 30.07 28.39
CA ASP A 236 -26.04 31.32 28.15
C ASP A 236 -26.99 31.62 29.32
N THR A 237 -26.82 32.77 29.98
CA THR A 237 -27.66 33.20 31.11
C THR A 237 -28.61 34.34 30.76
N SER A 238 -28.76 34.68 29.48
CA SER A 238 -29.62 35.79 29.00
C SER A 238 -31.09 35.65 29.39
N SER A 239 -31.56 34.41 29.61
CA SER A 239 -32.87 34.12 30.19
C SER A 239 -32.87 32.74 30.86
N ALA A 240 -33.86 32.48 31.71
CA ALA A 240 -34.04 31.14 32.32
C ALA A 240 -34.19 30.03 31.25
N TYR A 241 -34.77 30.36 30.09
CA TYR A 241 -34.90 29.43 28.98
C TYR A 241 -33.56 29.16 28.29
N ALA A 242 -32.80 30.22 27.95
CA ALA A 242 -31.49 30.10 27.30
C ALA A 242 -30.47 29.33 28.14
N LEU A 243 -30.56 29.48 29.47
CA LEU A 243 -29.80 28.69 30.43
C LEU A 243 -30.15 27.21 30.33
N GLY A 244 -31.44 26.89 30.37
CA GLY A 244 -31.91 25.51 30.22
C GLY A 244 -31.50 24.87 28.89
N GLU A 245 -31.61 25.62 27.80
CA GLU A 245 -31.22 25.15 26.47
C GLU A 245 -29.71 24.89 26.34
N SER A 246 -28.88 25.80 26.85
CA SER A 246 -27.42 25.67 26.78
C SER A 246 -26.91 24.46 27.54
N VAL A 247 -27.47 24.21 28.73
CA VAL A 247 -27.16 23.01 29.53
C VAL A 247 -27.59 21.76 28.77
N LEU A 248 -28.80 21.71 28.23
CA LEU A 248 -29.31 20.53 27.50
C LEU A 248 -28.48 20.21 26.25
N ARG A 249 -28.12 21.23 25.46
CA ARG A 249 -27.31 21.07 24.23
C ARG A 249 -25.94 20.45 24.51
N MET A 250 -25.29 20.87 25.60
CA MET A 250 -24.01 20.31 26.03
C MET A 250 -24.15 18.85 26.45
N LEU A 251 -25.16 18.52 27.27
CA LEU A 251 -25.43 17.16 27.69
C LEU A 251 -25.68 16.22 26.50
N VAL A 252 -26.45 16.65 25.51
CA VAL A 252 -26.75 15.86 24.29
C VAL A 252 -25.51 15.70 23.40
N SER A 253 -24.69 16.75 23.24
CA SER A 253 -23.47 16.71 22.42
C SER A 253 -22.42 15.77 23.01
N LEU A 254 -22.25 15.84 24.34
CA LEU A 254 -21.39 14.94 25.09
C LEU A 254 -21.88 13.49 24.97
N TYR A 255 -23.18 13.26 25.23
CA TYR A 255 -23.79 11.94 25.08
C TYR A 255 -23.55 11.35 23.69
N THR A 256 -23.73 12.13 22.61
CA THR A 256 -23.56 11.65 21.22
C THR A 256 -22.11 11.28 20.89
N ARG A 257 -21.13 12.11 21.26
CA ARG A 257 -19.70 11.83 21.04
C ARG A 257 -19.23 10.61 21.84
N MET A 258 -19.70 10.48 23.08
CA MET A 258 -19.43 9.30 23.89
C MET A 258 -20.11 8.07 23.29
N ARG A 259 -21.38 8.16 22.90
CA ARG A 259 -22.14 7.05 22.28
C ARG A 259 -21.49 6.50 21.02
N ASN A 260 -20.90 7.34 20.16
CA ASN A 260 -20.23 6.90 18.94
C ASN A 260 -18.85 6.25 19.17
N LYS A 261 -18.23 6.52 20.33
CA LYS A 261 -17.04 5.82 20.83
C LYS A 261 -17.40 4.56 21.63
N MET A 262 -18.66 4.41 22.05
CA MET A 262 -19.17 3.21 22.73
C MET A 262 -19.72 2.19 21.72
N ALA A 263 -19.38 0.91 21.86
CA ALA A 263 -19.94 -0.14 21.02
C ALA A 263 -21.49 -0.25 21.11
N LEU A 264 -22.16 -0.55 19.99
CA LEU A 264 -23.63 -0.70 19.91
C LEU A 264 -24.11 -2.04 20.47
N ARG A 265 -23.35 -3.11 20.22
CA ARG A 265 -23.53 -4.45 20.77
C ARG A 265 -22.17 -5.12 20.82
N THR A 266 -21.81 -5.68 21.96
CA THR A 266 -20.64 -6.54 22.08
C THR A 266 -20.89 -7.86 21.31
N PRO A 267 -19.91 -8.36 20.52
CA PRO A 267 -18.49 -8.01 20.51
C PRO A 267 -18.09 -7.15 19.29
N ARG A 268 -18.93 -6.23 18.82
CA ARG A 268 -18.65 -5.45 17.61
C ARG A 268 -17.90 -4.15 17.94
N PRO A 269 -16.97 -3.73 17.06
CA PRO A 269 -16.23 -2.48 17.25
C PRO A 269 -17.22 -1.31 17.33
N SER A 270 -16.86 -0.25 18.09
CA SER A 270 -17.73 0.92 18.19
C SER A 270 -18.09 1.48 16.83
N PRO A 271 -19.19 2.24 16.68
CA PRO A 271 -19.51 2.83 15.39
C PRO A 271 -18.29 3.53 14.75
N ALA A 272 -17.43 4.19 15.54
CA ALA A 272 -16.15 4.69 15.10
C ALA A 272 -15.09 3.59 14.85
N ASP A 273 -14.96 2.58 15.72
CA ASP A 273 -13.96 1.50 15.58
C ASP A 273 -14.31 0.50 14.46
N HIS A 274 -15.58 0.38 14.08
CA HIS A 274 -16.01 -0.46 12.96
C HIS A 274 -15.57 0.20 11.67
N MET A 275 -15.71 1.51 11.60
CA MET A 275 -15.06 2.32 10.57
C MET A 275 -13.50 2.20 10.64
N GLN A 276 -12.93 1.54 11.67
CA GLN A 276 -11.52 1.14 11.83
C GLN A 276 -11.23 -0.40 11.73
N ARG A 277 -12.20 -1.27 11.43
CA ARG A 277 -12.04 -2.75 11.43
C ARG A 277 -11.00 -3.26 10.42
N PRO A 278 -10.05 -4.14 10.82
CA PRO A 278 -9.13 -4.81 9.89
C PRO A 278 -9.65 -6.18 9.35
N ILE A 279 -8.92 -6.74 8.39
CA ILE A 279 -9.30 -7.77 7.40
C ILE A 279 -8.44 -9.07 7.64
N THR A 280 -8.91 -10.32 7.41
CA THR A 280 -8.32 -11.61 7.95
C THR A 280 -7.16 -12.25 7.18
N ALA A 281 -6.25 -13.04 7.78
CA ALA A 281 -5.12 -13.75 7.10
C ALA A 281 -5.49 -14.52 5.82
N HIS A 282 -6.58 -15.29 5.70
CA HIS A 282 -6.95 -15.75 4.34
C HIS A 282 -7.37 -14.57 3.46
N GLU A 283 -8.13 -13.56 3.93
CA GLU A 283 -8.44 -12.27 3.23
C GLU A 283 -7.27 -11.27 3.21
N GLN A 284 -6.12 -11.64 3.77
CA GLN A 284 -4.97 -10.84 4.20
C GLN A 284 -3.72 -11.65 3.95
N ASP A 285 -3.81 -12.74 3.20
CA ASP A 285 -2.96 -13.68 2.43
C ASP A 285 -3.67 -13.85 1.08
N GLU A 286 -4.95 -13.51 0.95
CA GLU A 286 -5.62 -12.98 -0.25
C GLU A 286 -5.52 -11.47 -0.32
N GLN A 287 -5.32 -10.75 0.80
CA GLN A 287 -4.74 -9.40 0.74
C GLN A 287 -3.23 -9.43 0.95
N LYS A 288 -2.58 -10.36 1.69
CA LYS A 288 -1.10 -10.49 1.76
C LYS A 288 -0.57 -11.19 0.55
N ALA A 289 -1.16 -12.19 -0.11
CA ALA A 289 -0.64 -12.63 -1.41
C ALA A 289 -0.88 -11.53 -2.44
N ARG A 290 -2.06 -10.89 -2.44
CA ARG A 290 -2.37 -9.69 -3.24
C ARG A 290 -1.53 -8.44 -2.86
N LEU A 291 -0.79 -8.46 -1.73
CA LEU A 291 0.20 -7.46 -1.26
C LEU A 291 1.69 -7.98 -1.26
N LEU A 292 1.98 -9.29 -1.25
CA LEU A 292 3.28 -10.03 -1.22
C LEU A 292 3.72 -10.34 -2.66
N GLU A 293 2.79 -10.65 -3.56
CA GLU A 293 2.93 -10.58 -5.02
C GLU A 293 3.22 -9.13 -5.48
N PHE A 294 2.79 -8.14 -4.68
CA PHE A 294 3.14 -6.72 -4.82
C PHE A 294 4.48 -6.34 -4.12
N GLN A 295 4.97 -7.12 -3.12
CA GLN A 295 6.21 -6.88 -2.34
C GLN A 295 7.45 -7.63 -2.90
N ALA A 296 7.31 -8.85 -3.44
CA ALA A 296 8.39 -9.64 -4.06
C ALA A 296 8.91 -9.02 -5.38
N ARG A 297 8.04 -8.33 -6.15
CA ARG A 297 8.40 -7.40 -7.25
C ARG A 297 9.34 -6.24 -6.84
N LYS A 298 9.64 -6.10 -5.53
CA LYS A 298 10.38 -4.98 -4.92
C LYS A 298 11.56 -5.39 -4.00
N ALA A 299 11.82 -6.70 -3.78
CA ALA A 299 12.78 -7.21 -2.78
C ALA A 299 13.89 -8.16 -3.30
N GLU A 300 13.83 -8.62 -4.56
CA GLU A 300 15.07 -8.90 -5.34
C GLU A 300 15.90 -7.62 -5.52
N ASP A 301 15.36 -6.49 -5.04
CA ASP A 301 15.97 -5.18 -5.10
C ASP A 301 17.11 -5.08 -4.04
N ASP A 302 18.18 -5.88 -4.17
CA ASP A 302 19.55 -5.57 -3.67
C ASP A 302 19.91 -4.10 -4.02
N THR A 303 19.30 -3.64 -5.09
CA THR A 303 19.06 -2.26 -5.51
C THR A 303 18.74 -1.30 -4.36
N HIS A 304 17.93 -1.61 -3.35
CA HIS A 304 17.61 -0.66 -2.26
C HIS A 304 18.77 -0.45 -1.26
N ARG A 305 19.63 -1.46 -1.02
CA ARG A 305 20.84 -1.28 -0.20
C ARG A 305 21.82 -0.36 -0.91
N ALA A 306 21.98 -0.55 -2.23
CA ALA A 306 22.70 0.38 -3.09
C ALA A 306 22.11 1.81 -3.04
N LYS A 307 20.78 1.98 -2.94
CA LYS A 307 20.16 3.32 -2.73
C LYS A 307 20.59 3.94 -1.41
N ILE A 308 20.54 3.19 -0.31
CA ILE A 308 20.89 3.69 1.03
C ILE A 308 22.37 4.05 1.10
N ASP A 309 23.25 3.22 0.53
CA ASP A 309 24.68 3.48 0.46
C ASP A 309 24.99 4.73 -0.39
N ARG A 310 24.26 4.92 -1.50
CA ARG A 310 24.31 6.13 -2.32
C ARG A 310 23.85 7.38 -1.57
N LEU A 311 22.78 7.30 -0.79
CA LEU A 311 22.35 8.42 0.07
C LEU A 311 23.44 8.78 1.09
N HIS A 312 24.04 7.78 1.75
CA HIS A 312 25.17 8.01 2.66
C HIS A 312 26.39 8.58 1.96
N HIS A 313 26.64 8.20 0.69
CA HIS A 313 27.68 8.79 -0.12
C HIS A 313 27.39 10.27 -0.41
N VAL A 314 26.20 10.62 -0.90
CA VAL A 314 25.79 12.02 -1.19
C VAL A 314 25.93 12.91 0.05
N ILE A 315 25.48 12.43 1.22
CA ILE A 315 25.56 13.17 2.47
C ILE A 315 27.01 13.44 2.87
N ARG A 316 27.88 12.42 2.80
CA ARG A 316 29.31 12.55 3.13
C ARG A 316 30.06 13.42 2.12
N TYR A 317 29.82 13.21 0.83
CA TYR A 317 30.49 13.91 -0.26
C TYR A 317 30.19 15.41 -0.25
N HIS A 318 28.93 15.78 0.00
CA HIS A 318 28.48 17.17 0.02
C HIS A 318 28.50 17.82 1.41
N ASN A 319 28.98 17.10 2.44
CA ASN A 319 28.99 17.52 3.84
C ASN A 319 27.62 18.08 4.31
N ILE A 320 26.54 17.43 3.89
CA ILE A 320 25.18 17.88 4.21
C ILE A 320 24.94 17.66 5.70
N ARG A 321 24.72 18.75 6.43
CA ARG A 321 24.37 18.71 7.85
C ARG A 321 22.92 18.27 8.01
N ALA A 322 22.70 16.96 8.00
CA ALA A 322 21.41 16.36 8.29
C ALA A 322 21.34 15.99 9.77
N SER A 323 20.24 16.37 10.43
CA SER A 323 19.98 15.85 11.77
C SER A 323 19.70 14.34 11.71
N SER A 324 19.97 13.63 12.81
CA SER A 324 19.71 12.19 12.91
C SER A 324 18.26 11.80 12.51
N PRO A 325 17.20 12.54 12.89
CA PRO A 325 15.82 12.27 12.44
C PRO A 325 15.55 12.56 10.96
N GLU A 326 16.24 13.52 10.35
CA GLU A 326 16.13 13.78 8.91
C GLU A 326 16.80 12.69 8.08
N LEU A 327 17.93 12.16 8.55
CA LEU A 327 18.63 11.06 7.93
C LEU A 327 17.81 9.76 7.94
N GLU A 328 17.18 9.44 9.07
CA GLU A 328 16.32 8.26 9.16
C GLU A 328 15.06 8.38 8.30
N ARG A 329 14.44 9.57 8.23
CA ARG A 329 13.32 9.84 7.31
C ARG A 329 13.75 9.73 5.85
N ALA A 330 14.92 10.25 5.50
CA ALA A 330 15.49 10.14 4.17
C ALA A 330 15.68 8.68 3.75
N LYS A 331 16.27 7.84 4.61
CA LYS A 331 16.44 6.39 4.36
C LYS A 331 15.11 5.68 4.10
N VAL A 332 14.07 6.01 4.87
CA VAL A 332 12.74 5.40 4.71
C VAL A 332 12.07 5.87 3.42
N CYS A 333 12.15 7.16 3.09
CA CYS A 333 11.57 7.71 1.87
C CYS A 333 12.25 7.18 0.60
N LEU A 334 13.56 6.96 0.62
CA LEU A 334 14.35 6.52 -0.52
C LEU A 334 13.94 5.14 -1.04
N LYS A 335 13.45 4.26 -0.16
CA LYS A 335 12.94 2.93 -0.51
C LYS A 335 11.70 2.96 -1.41
N ALA A 336 11.02 4.10 -1.51
CA ALA A 336 9.84 4.26 -2.36
C ALA A 336 10.18 4.62 -3.82
N TYR A 337 11.45 4.89 -4.13
CA TYR A 337 11.92 5.37 -5.44
C TYR A 337 12.79 4.32 -6.15
N ASP A 338 12.81 4.38 -7.48
CA ASP A 338 13.56 3.50 -8.37
C ASP A 338 15.05 3.82 -8.39
N GLN A 339 15.86 2.81 -8.74
CA GLN A 339 17.31 2.97 -8.84
C GLN A 339 17.70 3.95 -9.94
N GLU A 340 17.04 3.85 -11.10
CA GLU A 340 17.26 4.75 -12.24
C GLU A 340 16.91 6.20 -11.88
N ALA A 341 15.82 6.40 -11.12
CA ALA A 341 15.45 7.72 -10.63
C ALA A 341 16.55 8.29 -9.73
N LEU A 342 17.13 7.47 -8.85
CA LEU A 342 18.20 7.87 -7.95
C LEU A 342 19.48 8.25 -8.68
N ILE A 343 19.91 7.46 -9.68
CA ILE A 343 21.10 7.76 -10.48
C ILE A 343 20.95 9.10 -11.21
N LYS A 344 19.83 9.31 -11.92
CA LYS A 344 19.54 10.58 -12.60
C LYS A 344 19.42 11.75 -11.62
N THR A 345 18.91 11.48 -10.42
CA THR A 345 18.83 12.48 -9.33
C THR A 345 20.20 12.91 -8.87
N GLU A 346 21.15 11.99 -8.67
CA GLU A 346 22.52 12.34 -8.26
C GLU A 346 23.20 13.26 -9.28
N GLU A 347 23.11 12.94 -10.58
CA GLU A 347 23.66 13.79 -11.63
C GLU A 347 23.00 15.18 -11.68
N ALA A 348 21.66 15.22 -11.59
CA ALA A 348 20.92 16.48 -11.58
C ALA A 348 21.21 17.31 -10.33
N PHE A 349 21.36 16.65 -9.17
CA PHE A 349 21.69 17.27 -7.90
C PHE A 349 23.12 17.84 -7.91
N LEU A 350 24.10 17.09 -8.41
CA LEU A 350 25.48 17.56 -8.60
C LEU A 350 25.52 18.83 -9.47
N ARG A 351 24.82 18.83 -10.61
CA ARG A 351 24.72 20.01 -11.48
C ARG A 351 24.01 21.19 -10.78
N ALA A 352 23.01 20.91 -9.95
CA ALA A 352 22.27 21.94 -9.23
C ALA A 352 23.10 22.57 -8.10
N VAL A 353 23.82 21.77 -7.32
CA VAL A 353 24.67 22.22 -6.21
C VAL A 353 25.88 23.00 -6.73
N ASN A 354 26.49 22.57 -7.84
CA ASN A 354 27.59 23.31 -8.47
C ASN A 354 27.17 24.70 -9.00
N ARG A 355 25.88 24.91 -9.29
CA ARG A 355 25.34 26.20 -9.72
C ARG A 355 24.94 27.10 -8.56
N ASP A 356 24.46 26.52 -7.47
CA ASP A 356 23.97 27.24 -6.30
C ASP A 356 24.08 26.37 -5.04
N GLN A 357 25.00 26.77 -4.16
CA GLN A 357 25.36 26.01 -2.98
C GLN A 357 24.25 25.97 -1.91
N ASN A 358 23.28 26.89 -1.97
CA ASN A 358 22.12 26.88 -1.07
C ASN A 358 21.18 25.69 -1.32
N ARG A 359 21.30 25.04 -2.48
CA ARG A 359 20.55 23.84 -2.86
C ARG A 359 21.14 22.56 -2.30
N CYS A 360 22.27 22.64 -1.61
CA CYS A 360 23.00 21.53 -1.00
C CYS A 360 22.32 21.05 0.30
N ASN A 361 21.11 20.53 0.19
CA ASN A 361 20.35 19.98 1.32
C ASN A 361 19.47 18.80 0.90
N LEU A 362 19.12 17.96 1.87
CA LEU A 362 18.34 16.75 1.63
C LEU A 362 16.93 17.04 1.09
N ALA A 363 16.27 18.12 1.54
CA ALA A 363 14.92 18.45 1.08
C ALA A 363 14.90 18.72 -0.44
N TYR A 364 15.92 19.42 -0.96
CA TYR A 364 16.06 19.68 -2.38
C TYR A 364 16.39 18.40 -3.17
N PHE A 365 17.28 17.54 -2.65
CA PHE A 365 17.59 16.23 -3.22
C PHE A 365 16.33 15.35 -3.39
N PHE A 366 15.50 15.24 -2.35
CA PHE A 366 14.25 14.47 -2.42
C PHE A 366 13.17 15.14 -3.30
N GLY A 367 13.24 16.46 -3.48
CA GLY A 367 12.40 17.19 -4.44
C GLY A 367 12.69 16.79 -5.89
N ILE A 368 13.97 16.72 -6.27
CA ILE A 368 14.41 16.25 -7.60
C ILE A 368 14.03 14.77 -7.79
N LEU A 369 14.32 13.94 -6.78
CA LEU A 369 14.01 12.51 -6.81
C LEU A 369 12.53 12.23 -7.06
N LYS A 370 11.65 13.00 -6.41
CA LYS A 370 10.21 12.88 -6.57
C LYS A 370 9.74 13.18 -7.99
N ASN A 371 10.33 14.17 -8.64
CA ASN A 371 9.95 14.56 -10.00
C ASN A 371 10.43 13.54 -11.02
N ILE A 372 11.70 13.11 -10.92
CA ILE A 372 12.28 12.12 -11.82
C ILE A 372 11.56 10.77 -11.73
N GLN A 373 11.16 10.35 -10.51
CA GLN A 373 10.36 9.14 -10.36
C GLN A 373 9.01 9.23 -11.06
N GLN A 374 8.33 10.37 -10.94
CA GLN A 374 7.03 10.56 -11.58
C GLN A 374 7.16 10.48 -13.11
N GLU A 375 8.21 11.06 -13.68
CA GLU A 375 8.49 10.98 -15.12
C GLU A 375 8.73 9.54 -15.59
N LEU A 376 9.46 8.74 -14.81
CA LEU A 376 9.72 7.33 -15.11
C LEU A 376 8.45 6.47 -14.98
N ASP A 377 7.66 6.65 -13.93
CA ASP A 377 6.39 5.95 -13.74
C ASP A 377 5.41 6.23 -14.89
N ASP A 378 5.35 7.50 -15.31
CA ASP A 378 4.53 7.97 -16.41
C ASP A 378 4.97 7.33 -17.74
N GLN A 379 6.28 7.27 -18.01
CA GLN A 379 6.83 6.64 -19.21
C GLN A 379 6.56 5.12 -19.26
N ARG A 380 6.75 4.38 -18.16
CA ARG A 380 6.46 2.93 -18.11
C ARG A 380 4.99 2.62 -18.30
N TYR A 381 4.11 3.44 -17.73
CA TYR A 381 2.67 3.28 -17.93
C TYR A 381 2.30 3.52 -19.41
N ARG A 382 2.98 4.43 -20.10
CA ARG A 382 2.81 4.63 -21.55
C ARG A 382 3.21 3.41 -22.37
N GLU A 383 4.35 2.81 -22.06
CA GLU A 383 4.85 1.60 -22.73
C GLU A 383 3.93 0.39 -22.52
N TYR A 384 3.44 0.16 -21.29
CA TYR A 384 2.42 -0.86 -21.02
C TYR A 384 1.17 -0.67 -21.89
N CYS A 385 0.69 0.56 -21.99
CA CYS A 385 -0.45 0.88 -22.82
C CYS A 385 -0.14 0.56 -24.29
N GLN A 386 1.03 0.97 -24.80
CA GLN A 386 1.48 0.69 -26.17
C GLN A 386 1.52 -0.83 -26.45
N GLU A 387 2.03 -1.66 -25.56
CA GLU A 387 2.11 -3.10 -25.78
C GLU A 387 0.73 -3.78 -25.94
N HIS A 388 -0.23 -3.37 -25.12
CA HIS A 388 -1.55 -4.01 -25.07
C HIS A 388 -2.55 -3.40 -26.05
N TYR A 389 -2.43 -2.12 -26.36
CA TYR A 389 -3.44 -1.36 -27.08
C TYR A 389 -2.89 -0.49 -28.22
N SER A 390 -1.59 -0.57 -28.54
CA SER A 390 -1.05 0.08 -29.75
C SER A 390 -1.61 -0.63 -30.96
N TYR A 391 -2.35 0.14 -31.76
CA TYR A 391 -2.94 -0.35 -32.98
C TYR A 391 -1.88 -0.82 -33.98
N GLN A 392 -0.75 -0.09 -34.08
CA GLN A 392 0.33 -0.38 -35.04
C GLN A 392 1.10 -1.67 -34.71
N ILE A 393 1.41 -1.89 -33.43
CA ILE A 393 2.17 -3.07 -32.98
C ILE A 393 1.35 -4.36 -33.16
N HIS A 394 0.04 -4.32 -32.88
CA HIS A 394 -0.83 -5.46 -33.15
C HIS A 394 -0.99 -5.73 -34.64
N LEU A 395 -1.02 -4.69 -35.48
CA LEU A 395 -1.04 -4.83 -36.94
C LEU A 395 0.24 -5.51 -37.45
N GLU A 396 1.39 -5.18 -36.87
CA GLU A 396 2.70 -5.76 -37.21
C GLU A 396 2.86 -7.20 -36.68
N LYS A 397 2.38 -7.50 -35.46
CA LYS A 397 2.30 -8.89 -34.94
C LYS A 397 1.35 -9.76 -35.75
N GLN A 398 0.22 -9.21 -36.19
CA GLN A 398 -0.72 -9.89 -37.07
C GLN A 398 -0.06 -10.15 -38.43
N ARG A 399 0.67 -9.18 -39.00
CA ARG A 399 1.49 -9.40 -40.21
C ARG A 399 2.60 -10.44 -40.03
N LEU A 400 3.20 -10.56 -38.85
CA LEU A 400 4.21 -11.58 -38.52
C LEU A 400 3.62 -12.98 -38.22
N GLN A 401 2.34 -13.04 -37.82
CA GLN A 401 1.60 -14.31 -37.66
C GLN A 401 0.93 -14.75 -38.97
N GLU A 402 0.61 -13.79 -39.83
CA GLU A 402 0.13 -13.97 -41.21
C GLU A 402 1.29 -14.05 -42.22
N GLU A 403 2.54 -13.80 -41.79
CA GLU A 403 3.74 -14.22 -42.51
C GLU A 403 3.72 -15.74 -42.60
N PRO A 404 3.88 -16.32 -43.79
CA PRO A 404 2.97 -17.37 -44.14
C PRO A 404 3.37 -18.70 -43.48
N GLN A 405 2.36 -19.38 -42.92
CA GLN A 405 2.20 -20.83 -43.09
C GLN A 405 1.96 -21.17 -44.59
N SER A 406 2.75 -20.60 -45.50
CA SER A 406 2.81 -21.01 -46.90
C SER A 406 3.99 -21.95 -47.06
N SER A 407 3.68 -23.24 -47.19
CA SER A 407 4.35 -24.13 -48.15
C SER A 407 5.88 -24.00 -48.27
N GLY A 408 6.62 -24.45 -47.26
CA GLY A 408 8.05 -24.71 -47.40
C GLY A 408 8.52 -25.64 -46.31
N GLN A 409 9.04 -26.82 -46.67
CA GLN A 409 9.72 -27.72 -45.74
C GLN A 409 10.72 -26.93 -44.89
N THR A 410 10.70 -27.16 -43.58
CA THR A 410 11.69 -26.64 -42.64
C THR A 410 13.08 -26.86 -43.23
N SER A 411 13.84 -25.78 -43.46
CA SER A 411 15.14 -25.85 -44.14
C SER A 411 16.30 -25.55 -43.19
N VAL A 412 17.44 -26.18 -43.46
CA VAL A 412 18.69 -26.03 -42.69
C VAL A 412 19.12 -24.56 -42.62
N THR A 413 18.97 -23.80 -43.72
CA THR A 413 19.32 -22.37 -43.79
C THR A 413 18.49 -21.52 -42.83
N GLN A 414 17.20 -21.81 -42.70
CA GLN A 414 16.32 -21.07 -41.78
C GLN A 414 16.68 -21.31 -40.33
N VAL A 415 17.09 -22.53 -39.98
CA VAL A 415 17.54 -22.87 -38.62
C VAL A 415 18.88 -22.18 -38.31
N VAL A 416 19.80 -22.11 -39.29
CA VAL A 416 21.06 -21.37 -39.15
C VAL A 416 20.83 -19.88 -38.94
N GLU A 417 19.93 -19.25 -39.71
CA GLU A 417 19.57 -17.84 -39.53
C GLU A 417 19.00 -17.56 -38.15
N LEU A 418 18.07 -18.41 -37.70
CA LEU A 418 17.42 -18.26 -36.41
C LEU A 418 18.41 -18.49 -35.25
N MET A 419 19.40 -19.37 -35.44
CA MET A 419 20.49 -19.59 -34.49
C MET A 419 21.44 -18.39 -34.39
N LEU A 420 21.80 -17.77 -35.52
CA LEU A 420 22.66 -16.58 -35.52
C LEU A 420 21.96 -15.39 -34.88
N ILE A 421 20.67 -15.22 -35.13
CA ILE A 421 19.83 -14.25 -34.42
C ILE A 421 19.85 -14.56 -32.91
N ALA A 422 19.66 -15.81 -32.51
CA ALA A 422 19.70 -16.21 -31.10
C ALA A 422 21.03 -15.87 -30.40
N ILE A 423 22.15 -15.99 -31.10
CA ILE A 423 23.49 -15.68 -30.56
C ILE A 423 23.73 -14.17 -30.48
N GLY A 424 23.18 -13.39 -31.41
CA GLY A 424 23.27 -11.92 -31.42
C GLY A 424 22.32 -11.21 -30.45
N LEU A 425 21.35 -11.92 -29.86
CA LEU A 425 20.38 -11.35 -28.93
C LEU A 425 20.96 -11.23 -27.51
N GLY A 426 20.99 -10.01 -26.98
CA GLY A 426 21.45 -9.72 -25.62
C GLY A 426 20.43 -9.95 -24.50
N GLN A 427 19.16 -10.24 -24.83
CA GLN A 427 18.10 -10.49 -23.85
C GLN A 427 17.78 -11.98 -23.74
N ASP A 428 17.88 -12.53 -22.52
CA ASP A 428 17.77 -13.98 -22.26
C ASP A 428 16.42 -14.58 -22.68
N PHE A 429 15.31 -13.87 -22.53
CA PHE A 429 13.98 -14.37 -22.92
C PHE A 429 13.86 -14.53 -24.44
N LEU A 430 14.30 -13.54 -25.21
CA LEU A 430 14.26 -13.59 -26.68
C LEU A 430 15.21 -14.65 -27.21
N ARG A 431 16.40 -14.76 -26.60
CA ARG A 431 17.38 -15.81 -26.88
C ARG A 431 16.80 -17.20 -26.62
N ASN A 432 16.17 -17.44 -25.48
CA ASN A 432 15.55 -18.72 -25.15
C ASN A 432 14.37 -19.06 -26.07
N SER A 433 13.56 -18.08 -26.45
CA SER A 433 12.47 -18.26 -27.40
C SER A 433 12.97 -18.65 -28.80
N ALA A 434 14.02 -17.98 -29.28
CA ALA A 434 14.68 -18.33 -30.54
C ALA A 434 15.32 -19.73 -30.49
N LEU A 435 16.03 -20.09 -29.41
CA LEU A 435 16.62 -21.41 -29.23
C LEU A 435 15.56 -22.53 -29.17
N ASN A 436 14.43 -22.31 -28.50
CA ASN A 436 13.32 -23.26 -28.48
C ASN A 436 12.68 -23.45 -29.86
N ARG A 437 12.63 -22.39 -30.68
CA ARG A 437 12.18 -22.49 -32.08
C ARG A 437 13.19 -23.23 -32.96
N CYS A 438 14.49 -22.99 -32.75
CA CYS A 438 15.55 -23.79 -33.40
C CYS A 438 15.39 -25.27 -33.07
N LYS A 439 15.17 -25.61 -31.79
CA LYS A 439 14.98 -26.99 -31.34
C LYS A 439 13.80 -27.67 -32.05
N ARG A 440 12.62 -27.06 -32.06
CA ARG A 440 11.43 -27.62 -32.76
C ARG A 440 11.65 -27.82 -34.25
N ARG A 441 12.36 -26.90 -34.91
CA ARG A 441 12.69 -27.04 -36.34
C ARG A 441 13.74 -28.12 -36.59
N ILE A 442 14.67 -28.31 -35.66
CA ILE A 442 15.63 -29.43 -35.68
C ILE A 442 14.91 -30.77 -35.47
N GLU A 443 13.92 -30.84 -34.57
CA GLU A 443 13.04 -32.01 -34.37
C GLU A 443 12.34 -32.40 -35.68
N GLU A 444 11.75 -31.42 -36.37
CA GLU A 444 11.12 -31.63 -37.69
C GLU A 444 12.12 -32.12 -38.75
N LEU A 445 13.33 -31.53 -38.81
CA LEU A 445 14.38 -31.97 -39.72
C LEU A 445 14.86 -33.39 -39.40
N LEU A 446 15.05 -33.72 -38.13
CA LEU A 446 15.46 -35.06 -37.70
C LEU A 446 14.40 -36.12 -38.05
N SER A 447 13.11 -35.77 -37.94
CA SER A 447 12.02 -36.67 -38.35
C SER A 447 12.03 -37.00 -39.85
N SER A 448 12.71 -36.19 -40.66
CA SER A 448 12.80 -36.33 -42.12
C SER A 448 14.08 -36.99 -42.63
N VAL A 449 15.04 -37.34 -41.74
CA VAL A 449 16.36 -37.88 -42.13
C VAL A 449 16.70 -39.14 -41.33
N GLN A 450 17.15 -40.21 -42.00
CA GLN A 450 17.49 -41.49 -41.35
C GLN A 450 18.83 -41.47 -40.57
N TYR A 451 19.73 -40.54 -40.86
CA TYR A 451 21.05 -40.45 -40.24
C TYR A 451 21.39 -39.00 -39.88
N ILE A 452 21.95 -38.79 -38.69
CA ILE A 452 22.28 -37.46 -38.17
C ILE A 452 23.48 -36.82 -38.91
N GLY A 453 24.44 -37.63 -39.38
CA GLY A 453 25.67 -37.17 -40.03
C GLY A 453 25.47 -36.26 -41.25
N PRO A 454 24.63 -36.65 -42.23
CA PRO A 454 24.27 -35.80 -43.37
C PRO A 454 23.63 -34.45 -42.98
N LEU A 455 22.85 -34.43 -41.89
CA LEU A 455 22.22 -33.21 -41.38
C LEU A 455 23.23 -32.29 -40.71
N LEU A 456 24.16 -32.82 -39.90
CA LEU A 456 25.25 -32.03 -39.32
C LEU A 456 26.14 -31.42 -40.40
N LYS A 457 26.44 -32.19 -41.46
CA LYS A 457 27.24 -31.70 -42.59
C LYS A 457 26.55 -30.56 -43.33
N SER A 458 25.24 -30.63 -43.54
CA SER A 458 24.49 -29.54 -44.19
C SER A 458 24.42 -28.28 -43.33
N PHE A 459 24.34 -28.41 -41.99
CA PHE A 459 24.48 -27.28 -41.07
C PHE A 459 25.88 -26.65 -41.13
N GLN A 460 26.93 -27.47 -41.20
CA GLN A 460 28.31 -27.01 -41.32
C GLN A 460 28.55 -26.27 -42.65
N GLU A 461 28.04 -26.80 -43.75
CA GLU A 461 28.13 -26.19 -45.08
C GLU A 461 27.35 -24.86 -45.14
N ALA A 462 26.14 -24.82 -44.55
CA ALA A 462 25.32 -23.60 -44.48
C ALA A 462 25.97 -22.49 -43.65
N LEU A 463 26.58 -22.82 -42.51
CA LEU A 463 27.37 -21.86 -41.71
C LEU A 463 28.67 -21.45 -42.42
N GLY A 464 29.31 -22.37 -43.12
CA GLY A 464 30.52 -22.13 -43.91
C GLY A 464 30.30 -21.12 -45.03
N ALA A 465 29.17 -21.20 -45.72
CA ALA A 465 28.80 -20.34 -46.85
C ALA A 465 28.49 -18.88 -46.46
N ARG A 466 28.27 -18.59 -45.18
CA ARG A 466 27.96 -17.24 -44.67
C ARG A 466 29.23 -16.38 -44.59
N LYS A 467 29.23 -15.21 -45.24
CA LYS A 467 30.38 -14.27 -45.28
C LYS A 467 30.23 -13.10 -44.30
N ASP A 468 29.05 -12.98 -43.70
CA ASP A 468 28.59 -11.89 -42.85
C ASP A 468 28.87 -12.10 -41.36
N ILE A 469 29.44 -13.25 -40.98
CA ILE A 469 29.71 -13.66 -39.60
C ILE A 469 31.16 -14.14 -39.45
N ASP A 470 31.76 -13.88 -38.28
CA ASP A 470 33.14 -14.25 -38.00
C ASP A 470 33.30 -15.76 -37.68
N VAL A 471 34.54 -16.24 -37.66
CA VAL A 471 34.86 -17.66 -37.40
C VAL A 471 34.38 -18.10 -36.01
N LYS A 472 34.43 -17.21 -35.02
CA LYS A 472 34.02 -17.50 -33.65
C LYS A 472 32.50 -17.65 -33.53
N GLN A 473 31.73 -16.83 -34.23
CA GLN A 473 30.27 -16.91 -34.32
C GLN A 473 29.83 -18.18 -35.06
N LYS A 474 30.57 -18.59 -36.10
CA LYS A 474 30.33 -19.86 -36.80
C LYS A 474 30.55 -21.06 -35.89
N GLU A 475 31.65 -21.09 -35.14
CA GLU A 475 31.94 -22.15 -34.17
C GLU A 475 30.88 -22.20 -33.08
N GLN A 476 30.51 -21.06 -32.49
CA GLN A 476 29.47 -20.99 -31.46
C GLN A 476 28.10 -21.46 -31.96
N ALA A 477 27.71 -21.06 -33.17
CA ALA A 477 26.46 -21.52 -33.79
C ALA A 477 26.47 -23.02 -34.05
N PHE A 478 27.58 -23.55 -34.55
CA PHE A 478 27.72 -24.97 -34.82
C PHE A 478 27.67 -25.79 -33.53
N THR A 479 28.40 -25.41 -32.47
CA THR A 479 28.36 -26.09 -31.17
C THR A 479 26.96 -26.08 -30.56
N HIS A 480 26.22 -24.97 -30.68
CA HIS A 480 24.84 -24.91 -30.19
C HIS A 480 23.88 -25.80 -30.99
N ILE A 481 24.04 -25.87 -32.32
CA ILE A 481 23.24 -26.75 -33.18
C ILE A 481 23.55 -28.22 -32.88
N GLU A 482 24.83 -28.59 -32.77
CA GLU A 482 25.26 -29.96 -32.44
C GLU A 482 24.71 -30.39 -31.07
N ARG A 483 24.80 -29.52 -30.06
CA ARG A 483 24.22 -29.79 -28.75
C ARG A 483 22.71 -30.01 -28.84
N LEU A 484 21.98 -29.14 -29.54
CA LEU A 484 20.53 -29.28 -29.70
C LEU A 484 20.17 -30.56 -30.44
N ILE A 485 20.91 -30.94 -31.47
CA ILE A 485 20.72 -32.21 -32.20
C ILE A 485 20.92 -33.40 -31.26
N ASN A 486 21.99 -33.42 -30.47
CA ASN A 486 22.28 -34.51 -29.54
C ASN A 486 21.24 -34.59 -28.40
N GLU A 487 20.81 -33.46 -27.85
CA GLU A 487 19.72 -33.39 -26.85
C GLU A 487 18.39 -33.88 -27.40
N THR A 488 18.16 -33.69 -28.69
CA THR A 488 16.91 -34.06 -29.36
C THR A 488 16.91 -35.51 -29.85
N ALA A 489 18.08 -36.04 -30.25
CA ALA A 489 18.25 -37.43 -30.67
C ALA A 489 18.33 -38.42 -29.49
N ALA A 490 18.67 -37.93 -28.29
CA ALA A 490 18.70 -38.73 -27.06
C ALA A 490 17.36 -38.74 -26.28
N ALA A 491 16.41 -37.88 -26.68
CA ALA A 491 15.06 -37.79 -26.15
C ALA A 491 14.09 -38.59 -27.02
#